data_AF-A0A2X1QN96-F1
#
_entry.id   AF-A0A2X1QN96-F1
#
_cell.length_a   1.000
_cell.length_b   1.000
_cell.length_c   1.000
_cell.angle_alpha   90.00
_cell.angle_beta   90.00
_cell.angle_gamma   90.00
#
_symmetry.space_group_name_H-M   'P 1'
#
loop_
_entity.id
_entity.type
_entity.pdbx_description
1 polymer ?
#
loop_
_entity_poly.entity_id
_entity_poly.type
_entity_poly.pdbx_seq_one_letter_code
_entity_poly.pdbx_strand_id
1 'polypeptide(L)' 'MSEIKLIVGLGNPGDKYADTRHNAGEWLIERLARCFNVSLNLESKFFGKTARTLVNGKEVRLLVPTNFYEFKR' A
#
# COMPACT_ATOMS: atom_id res chain seq x y z
N MET A 1 -18.66 10.09 -12.78
CA MET A 1 -17.20 9.84 -12.69
C MET A 1 -16.97 8.72 -11.69
N SER A 2 -16.02 7.83 -11.94
CA SER A 2 -15.63 6.78 -10.98
C SER A 2 -14.83 7.40 -9.83
N GLU A 3 -15.08 6.92 -8.62
CA GLU A 3 -14.35 7.34 -7.43
C GLU A 3 -13.18 6.40 -7.15
N ILE A 4 -12.04 6.94 -6.74
CA ILE A 4 -10.93 6.12 -6.25
C ILE A 4 -11.37 5.44 -4.96
N LYS A 5 -11.39 4.09 -4.97
CA LYS A 5 -11.70 3.26 -3.79
C LYS A 5 -10.47 2.54 -3.22
N LEU A 6 -9.39 2.47 -3.99
CA LEU A 6 -8.17 1.72 -3.65
C LEU A 6 -6.95 2.46 -4.18
N ILE A 7 -5.93 2.59 -3.33
CA ILE A 7 -4.58 3.05 -3.71
C ILE A 7 -3.61 1.92 -3.33
N VAL A 8 -2.82 1.48 -4.31
CA VAL A 8 -1.87 0.37 -4.14
C VAL A 8 -0.45 0.90 -4.27
N GLY A 9 0.39 0.58 -3.28
CA GLY A 9 1.82 0.85 -3.28
C GLY A 9 2.58 -0.40 -3.67
N LEU A 10 3.20 -0.39 -4.85
CA LEU A 10 4.04 -1.50 -5.30
C LEU A 10 5.44 -1.38 -4.67
N GLY A 11 6.01 -2.55 -4.37
CA GLY A 11 7.32 -2.72 -3.77
C GLY A 11 7.66 -4.20 -3.69
N ASN A 12 8.93 -4.49 -3.38
CA ASN A 12 9.36 -5.86 -3.08
C ASN A 12 9.43 -6.06 -1.56
N PRO A 13 8.91 -7.18 -1.03
CA PRO A 13 8.92 -7.44 0.40
C PRO A 13 10.33 -7.79 0.91
N GLY A 14 10.63 -7.35 2.13
CA GLY A 14 11.85 -7.68 2.88
C GLY A 14 12.83 -6.52 2.98
N ASP A 15 13.53 -6.46 4.13
CA ASP A 15 14.35 -5.31 4.54
C ASP A 15 15.43 -4.91 3.53
N LYS A 16 15.97 -5.88 2.79
CA LYS A 16 16.97 -5.64 1.72
C LYS A 16 16.47 -4.75 0.57
N TYR A 17 15.15 -4.60 0.41
CA TYR A 17 14.54 -3.81 -0.67
C TYR A 17 13.92 -2.49 -0.19
N ALA A 18 13.88 -2.27 1.14
CA ALA A 18 13.17 -1.16 1.76
C ALA A 18 13.59 0.21 1.19
N ASP A 19 14.89 0.40 0.93
CA ASP A 19 15.44 1.68 0.43
C ASP A 19 15.71 1.69 -1.09
N THR A 20 15.12 0.77 -1.84
CA THR A 20 15.27 0.74 -3.30
C THR A 20 14.20 1.57 -3.99
N ARG A 21 14.54 2.18 -5.14
CA ARG A 21 13.57 2.95 -5.96
C ARG A 21 12.33 2.14 -6.39
N HIS A 22 12.41 0.80 -6.34
CA HIS A 22 11.26 -0.09 -6.59
C HIS A 22 10.18 -0.01 -5.50
N ASN A 23 10.53 0.38 -4.27
CA ASN A 23 9.59 0.47 -3.15
C ASN A 23 9.01 1.89 -2.96
N ALA A 24 9.19 2.78 -3.94
CA ALA A 24 8.62 4.13 -3.90
C ALA A 24 7.08 4.13 -3.73
N GLY A 25 6.40 3.11 -4.27
CA GLY A 25 4.96 2.92 -4.06
C GLY A 25 4.62 2.57 -2.61
N GLU A 26 5.38 1.68 -1.98
CA GLU A 26 5.25 1.35 -0.55
C GLU A 26 5.49 2.59 0.34
N TRP A 27 6.54 3.38 0.06
CA TRP A 27 6.81 4.63 0.79
C TRP A 27 5.65 5.62 0.73
N LEU A 28 5.02 5.74 -0.44
CA LEU A 28 3.84 6.58 -0.62
C LEU A 28 2.69 6.11 0.28
N ILE A 29 2.39 4.81 0.29
CA ILE A 29 1.32 4.26 1.12
C ILE A 29 1.61 4.43 2.60
N GLU A 30 2.83 4.19 3.05
CA GLU A 30 3.22 4.43 4.44
C GLU A 30 3.11 5.92 4.83
N ARG A 31 3.46 6.82 3.91
CA ARG A 31 3.32 8.26 4.15
C ARG A 31 1.85 8.67 4.24
N LEU A 32 1.00 8.14 3.34
CA LEU A 32 -0.44 8.37 3.38
C LEU A 32 -1.05 7.82 4.68
N ALA A 33 -0.71 6.59 5.06
CA ALA A 33 -1.18 5.98 6.30
C ALA A 33 -0.85 6.86 7.52
N ARG A 34 0.38 7.41 7.58
CA ARG A 34 0.79 8.38 8.60
C ARG A 34 0.00 9.69 8.53
N CYS A 35 -0.20 10.27 7.35
CA CYS A 35 -0.95 11.52 7.19
C CYS A 35 -2.41 11.40 7.63
N PHE A 36 -3.03 10.23 7.42
CA PHE A 36 -4.40 9.95 7.83
C PHE A 36 -4.52 9.29 9.21
N ASN A 37 -3.40 9.13 9.92
CA ASN A 37 -3.34 8.48 11.24
C ASN A 37 -3.98 7.08 11.26
N VAL A 38 -3.69 6.26 10.25
CA VAL A 38 -4.15 4.87 10.14
C VAL A 38 -2.96 3.92 10.11
N SER A 39 -3.13 2.73 10.70
CA SER A 39 -2.10 1.69 10.71
C SER A 39 -2.38 0.65 9.62
N LEU A 40 -1.34 0.31 8.87
CA LEU A 40 -1.38 -0.79 7.90
C LEU A 40 -1.26 -2.13 8.65
N ASN A 41 -2.31 -2.95 8.57
CA ASN A 41 -2.33 -4.28 9.19
C ASN A 41 -2.19 -5.37 8.14
N LEU A 42 -1.45 -6.42 8.46
CA LEU A 42 -1.33 -7.59 7.59
C LEU A 42 -2.69 -8.31 7.51
N GLU A 43 -3.27 -8.41 6.32
CA GLU A 43 -4.51 -9.14 6.08
C GLU A 43 -4.27 -10.21 5.02
N SER A 44 -4.17 -11.48 5.44
CA SER A 44 -3.83 -12.61 4.55
C SER A 44 -4.79 -12.77 3.37
N LYS A 45 -6.07 -12.44 3.55
CA LYS A 45 -7.09 -12.46 2.47
C LYS A 45 -6.75 -11.50 1.31
N PHE A 46 -6.04 -10.42 1.61
CA PHE A 46 -5.63 -9.41 0.64
C PHE A 46 -4.16 -9.53 0.21
N PHE A 47 -3.46 -10.58 0.67
CA PHE A 47 -2.07 -10.86 0.33
C PHE A 47 -1.13 -9.66 0.59
N GLY A 48 -1.41 -8.88 1.64
CA GLY A 48 -0.68 -7.65 1.90
C GLY A 48 -1.07 -6.93 3.18
N LYS A 49 -0.39 -5.82 3.45
CA LYS A 49 -0.74 -4.89 4.51
C LYS A 49 -1.78 -3.89 3.99
N THR A 50 -2.84 -3.65 4.74
CA THR A 50 -3.93 -2.77 4.30
C THR A 50 -4.46 -1.92 5.46
N ALA A 51 -5.02 -0.76 5.10
CA ALA A 51 -5.74 0.13 6.00
C ALA A 51 -6.93 0.74 5.25
N ARG A 52 -7.94 1.20 5.99
CA ARG A 52 -9.01 2.05 5.45
C ARG A 52 -8.85 3.45 5.96
N THR A 53 -9.08 4.44 5.10
CA THR A 53 -9.04 5.85 5.45
C THR A 53 -10.20 6.60 4.78
N LEU A 54 -10.48 7.81 5.27
CA LEU A 54 -11.42 8.74 4.66
C LEU A 54 -10.63 9.85 3.95
N VAL A 55 -10.78 9.94 2.63
CA VAL A 55 -10.23 11.03 1.82
C VAL A 55 -11.40 11.88 1.34
N ASN A 56 -11.48 13.14 1.78
CA ASN A 56 -12.60 14.05 1.47
C ASN A 56 -13.98 13.42 1.75
N GLY A 57 -14.11 12.73 2.89
CA GLY A 57 -15.35 12.06 3.30
C GLY A 57 -15.67 10.75 2.58
N LYS A 58 -14.77 10.24 1.72
CA LYS A 58 -14.96 8.99 0.98
C LYS A 58 -14.02 7.91 1.49
N GLU A 59 -14.56 6.70 1.69
CA GLU A 59 -13.74 5.54 2.07
C GLU A 59 -12.80 5.16 0.92
N VAL A 60 -11.51 5.11 1.25
CA VAL A 60 -10.44 4.65 0.38
C VAL A 60 -9.61 3.62 1.13
N ARG A 61 -9.34 2.49 0.48
CA ARG A 61 -8.42 1.47 0.99
C ARG A 61 -7.00 1.77 0.53
N LEU A 62 -6.06 1.62 1.44
CA LEU A 62 -4.63 1.57 1.15
C LEU A 62 -4.18 0.11 1.14
N LEU A 63 -3.31 -0.27 0.21
CA LEU A 63 -2.77 -1.63 0.12
C LEU A 63 -1.30 -1.60 -0.27
N VAL A 64 -0.49 -2.36 0.49
CA VAL A 64 0.87 -2.75 0.12
C VAL A 64 0.87 -4.27 -0.01
N PRO A 65 0.95 -4.83 -1.22
CA PRO A 65 1.07 -6.27 -1.41
C PRO A 65 2.37 -6.79 -0.78
N THR A 66 2.31 -7.97 -0.16
CA THR A 66 3.49 -8.64 0.42
C THR A 66 3.93 -9.86 -0.40
N ASN A 67 3.34 -10.06 -1.59
CA ASN A 67 3.83 -11.03 -2.55
C ASN A 67 5.07 -10.48 -3.27
N PHE A 68 5.96 -11.39 -3.70
CA PHE A 68 7.13 -11.01 -4.47
C PHE A 68 6.70 -10.52 -5.85
N TYR A 69 7.17 -9.35 -6.28
CA TYR A 69 6.90 -8.84 -7.61
C TYR A 69 7.93 -9.42 -8.58
N GLU A 70 7.71 -10.63 -9.07
CA GLU A 70 8.44 -11.14 -10.25
C GLU A 70 7.75 -10.61 -11.51
N PHE A 71 8.25 -9.52 -12.09
CA PHE A 71 7.92 -9.17 -13.46
C PHE A 71 8.63 -10.18 -14.38
N LYS A 72 8.01 -11.34 -14.61
CA LYS A 72 8.44 -12.24 -15.68
C LYS A 72 8.14 -11.53 -17.01
N ARG A 73 9.22 -11.21 -17.73
CA ARG A 73 9.15 -10.76 -19.13
C ARG A 73 8.56 -11.84 -20.02
#